data_AF-A0A961C966-F1
#
_entry.id   AF-A0A961C966-F1
#
_cell.length_a   1.000
_cell.length_b   1.000
_cell.length_c   1.000
_cell.angle_alpha   90.00
_cell.angle_beta   90.00
_cell.angle_gamma   90.00
#
_symmetry.space_group_name_H-M   'P 1'
#
loop_
_entity.id
_entity.type
_entity.pdbx_description
1 polymer ?
#
loop_
_entity_poly.entity_id
_entity_poly.type
_entity_poly.pdbx_seq_one_letter_code
_entity_poly.pdbx_strand_id
1 'polypeptide(L)' 'MLPETDLARIRRWVEARAARLPERARDQIRYEIDVDDRAVTILECRPPWRADFGTEWTRFPIARLR' A
#
# COMPACT_ATOMS: atom_id res chain seq x y z
N MET A 1 16.01 8.78 10.35
CA MET A 1 15.73 7.41 10.79
C MET A 1 14.35 7.44 11.44
N LEU A 2 13.38 6.74 10.85
CA LEU A 2 12.04 6.62 11.40
C LEU A 2 12.03 5.74 12.64
N PRO A 3 11.26 6.08 13.69
CA PRO A 3 11.08 5.19 14.84
C PRO A 3 10.45 3.86 14.42
N GLU A 4 11.04 2.73 14.83
CA GLU A 4 10.53 1.40 14.49
C GLU A 4 9.09 1.16 14.98
N THR A 5 8.74 1.77 16.11
CA THR A 5 7.37 1.70 16.69
C THR A 5 6.34 2.33 15.76
N ASP A 6 6.68 3.45 15.11
CA ASP A 6 5.76 4.14 14.20
C ASP A 6 5.62 3.34 12.90
N LEU A 7 6.71 2.81 12.38
CA LEU A 7 6.69 1.91 11.23
C LEU A 7 5.82 0.67 11.50
N ALA A 8 5.95 0.06 12.68
CA ALA A 8 5.13 -1.08 13.09
C ALA A 8 3.63 -0.73 13.20
N ARG A 9 3.29 0.46 13.71
CA ARG A 9 1.91 0.95 13.75
C ARG A 9 1.32 1.14 12.35
N ILE A 10 2.09 1.73 11.43
CA ILE A 10 1.67 1.95 10.05
C ILE A 10 1.46 0.62 9.32
N ARG A 11 2.38 -0.34 9.48
CA ARG A 11 2.24 -1.71 8.92
C ARG A 11 0.95 -2.38 9.37
N ARG A 12 0.68 -2.39 10.68
CA ARG A 12 -0.57 -2.95 11.23
C ARG A 12 -1.82 -2.26 10.69
N TRP A 13 -1.76 -0.94 10.50
CA TRP A 13 -2.87 -0.20 9.91
C TRP A 13 -3.14 -0.62 8.46
N VAL A 14 -2.08 -0.77 7.66
CA VAL A 14 -2.18 -1.21 6.25
C VAL A 14 -2.73 -2.63 6.16
N GLU A 15 -2.25 -3.55 7.00
CA GLU A 15 -2.75 -4.93 7.09
C GLU A 15 -4.25 -4.96 7.48
N ALA A 16 -4.63 -4.20 8.51
CA ALA A 16 -6.02 -4.12 8.94
C ALA A 16 -6.92 -3.50 7.85
N ARG A 17 -6.40 -2.55 7.07
CA ARG A 17 -7.11 -1.95 5.94
C ARG A 17 -7.32 -2.96 4.82
N ALA A 18 -6.30 -3.76 4.48
CA ALA A 18 -6.39 -4.82 3.48
C ALA A 18 -7.37 -5.93 3.91
N ALA A 19 -7.35 -6.34 5.18
CA ALA A 19 -8.26 -7.35 5.71
C ALA A 19 -9.75 -6.96 5.63
N ARG A 20 -10.05 -5.65 5.62
CA ARG A 20 -11.41 -5.10 5.48
C ARG A 20 -11.92 -5.04 4.03
N LEU A 21 -11.09 -5.38 3.04
CA LEU A 21 -11.53 -5.39 1.65
C LEU A 21 -12.53 -6.53 1.39
N PRO A 22 -13.67 -6.25 0.73
CA PRO A 22 -14.54 -7.30 0.19
C PRO A 22 -13.75 -8.22 -0.74
N GLU A 23 -14.14 -9.49 -0.84
CA GLU A 23 -13.43 -10.50 -1.65
C GLU A 23 -13.16 -10.01 -3.08
N ARG A 24 -14.18 -9.47 -3.76
CA ARG A 24 -14.09 -8.90 -5.12
C ARG A 24 -13.07 -7.77 -5.28
N ALA A 25 -12.66 -7.13 -4.19
CA ALA A 25 -11.74 -5.99 -4.22
C ALA A 25 -10.29 -6.40 -3.93
N ARG A 26 -10.04 -7.62 -3.42
CA ARG A 26 -8.69 -8.09 -3.04
C ARG A 26 -7.75 -8.22 -4.23
N ASP A 27 -8.31 -8.55 -5.40
CA ASP A 27 -7.55 -8.62 -6.67
C ASP A 27 -7.49 -7.29 -7.41
N GLN A 28 -8.27 -6.29 -6.97
CA GLN A 28 -8.40 -4.99 -7.63
C GLN A 28 -7.61 -3.89 -6.93
N ILE A 29 -7.39 -4.03 -5.62
CA ILE A 29 -6.69 -3.04 -4.81
C ILE A 29 -5.79 -3.75 -3.80
N ARG A 30 -4.54 -3.30 -3.71
CA ARG A 30 -3.60 -3.64 -2.64
C ARG A 30 -3.16 -2.37 -1.94
N TYR A 31 -2.88 -2.46 -0.65
CA TYR A 31 -2.26 -1.36 0.08
C TYR A 31 -0.81 -1.73 0.39
N GLU A 32 0.11 -0.84 0.06
CA GLU A 32 1.55 -0.99 0.31
C GLU A 32 2.08 0.19 1.12
N ILE A 33 3.30 0.03 1.64
CA ILE A 33 4.08 1.13 2.20
C ILE A 33 5.40 1.24 1.46
N ASP A 34 5.81 2.47 1.21
CA ASP A 34 7.15 2.83 0.76
C ASP A 34 7.83 3.62 1.88
N VAL A 35 9.01 3.17 2.30
CA VAL A 35 9.72 3.71 3.46
C VAL A 35 10.98 4.39 2.98
N ASP A 36 11.08 5.68 3.24
CA ASP A 36 12.29 6.46 3.04
C ASP A 36 12.90 6.86 4.40
N ASP A 37 14.05 7.54 4.39
CA ASP A 37 14.81 7.87 5.61
C ASP A 37 14.04 8.69 6.67
N ARG A 38 13.00 9.42 6.24
CA ARG A 38 12.29 10.42 7.06
C ARG A 38 10.77 10.37 6.91
N ALA A 39 10.23 9.50 6.07
CA ALA A 39 8.82 9.47 5.78
C ALA A 39 8.37 8.06 5.35
N VAL A 40 7.08 7.81 5.55
CA VAL A 40 6.40 6.64 5.03
C VAL A 40 5.31 7.09 4.08
N THR A 41 5.30 6.54 2.87
CA THR A 41 4.23 6.76 1.90
C THR A 41 3.33 5.54 1.87
N ILE A 42 2.04 5.74 2.11
CA ILE A 42 1.03 4.69 1.91
C ILE A 42 0.59 4.75 0.46
N LEU A 43 0.59 3.59 -0.18
CA LEU A 43 0.24 3.43 -1.59
C LEU A 43 -1.05 2.64 -1.72
N GLU A 44 -1.92 3.07 -2.62
CA GLU A 44 -2.95 2.23 -3.22
C GLU A 44 -2.38 1.67 -4.52
N CYS A 45 -2.27 0.36 -4.63
CA CYS A 45 -1.79 -0.31 -5.82
C CYS A 45 -2.97 -0.93 -6.56
N ARG A 46 -3.00 -0.78 -7.88
CA ARG A 46 -4.03 -1.37 -8.75
C ARG A 46 -3.39 -2.29 -9.79
N PRO A 47 -4.05 -3.40 -10.14
CA PRO A 47 -3.54 -4.27 -11.18
C PRO A 47 -3.53 -3.53 -12.52
N PRO A 48 -2.76 -4.02 -13.49
CA PRO A 48 -2.84 -3.55 -14.86
C PRO A 48 -4.29 -3.58 -15.36
N TRP A 49 -4.70 -2.53 -16.07
CA TRP A 49 -6.05 -2.39 -16.62
C TRP A 49 -6.36 -3.39 -17.75
N ARG A 50 -5.33 -3.99 -18.34
CA ARG A 50 -5.44 -5.13 -19.26
C ARG A 50 -4.39 -6.19 -18.95
N ALA A 51 -4.77 -7.45 -19.13
CA ALA A 51 -3.91 -8.61 -18.88
C ALA A 51 -2.66 -8.66 -19.78
N ASP A 52 -2.69 -8.05 -20.96
CA ASP A 52 -1.56 -7.99 -21.91
C ASP A 52 -0.63 -6.80 -21.68
N PHE A 53 -0.95 -5.90 -20.73
CA PHE A 53 -0.15 -4.72 -20.42
C PHE A 53 1.00 -5.01 -19.42
N GLY A 54 1.16 -6.26 -18.99
CA GLY A 54 2.20 -6.72 -18.06
C GLY A 54 1.63 -7.14 -16.70
N THR A 55 2.50 -7.50 -15.76
CA THR A 55 2.12 -7.94 -14.39
C THR A 55 2.32 -6.86 -13.34
N GLU A 56 2.82 -5.68 -13.74
CA GLU A 56 3.18 -4.61 -12.82
C GLU A 56 1.94 -3.89 -12.29
N TRP A 57 1.90 -3.72 -10.98
CA TRP A 57 0.84 -2.97 -10.32
C TRP A 57 1.19 -1.48 -10.36
N THR A 58 0.22 -0.66 -10.76
CA THR A 58 0.38 0.80 -10.72
C THR A 58 0.27 1.26 -9.28
N ARG A 59 1.28 2.00 -8.79
CA ARG A 59 1.37 2.47 -7.40
C ARG A 59 0.92 3.93 -7.31
N PHE A 60 -0.17 4.20 -6.58
CA PHE A 60 -0.70 5.53 -6.36
C PHE A 60 -0.43 5.99 -4.91
N PRO A 61 0.33 7.07 -4.69
CA PRO A 61 0.55 7.59 -3.34
C PRO A 61 -0.72 8.25 -2.79
N ILE A 62 -1.28 7.69 -1.72
CA ILE A 62 -2.52 8.18 -1.11
C ILE A 62 -2.30 8.96 0.18
N ALA A 63 -1.18 8.74 0.86
CA ALA A 63 -0.80 9.49 2.05
C ALA A 63 0.71 9.48 2.25
N ARG A 64 1.27 10.56 2.80
CA ARG A 64 2.68 10.65 3.18
C ARG A 64 2.79 11.14 4.61
N LEU A 65 3.45 10.35 5.46
CA LEU A 65 3.65 10.57 6.89
C LEU A 65 5.09 10.99 7.14
N ARG A 66 5.33 12.05 7.91
CA ARG A 66 6.64 12.64 8.22
C ARG A 66 6.77 12.88 9.71
#